data_AF-A0A3C1L9K5-F1
#
_entry.id   AF-A0A3C1L9K5-F1
#
_cell.length_a   1.000
_cell.length_b   1.000
_cell.length_c   1.000
_cell.angle_alpha   90.00
_cell.angle_beta   90.00
_cell.angle_gamma   90.00
#
_symmetry.space_group_name_H-M   'P 1'
#
loop_
_entity.id
_entity.type
_entity.pdbx_description
1 polymer ?
#
loop_
_entity_poly.entity_id
_entity_poly.type
_entity_poly.pdbx_seq_one_letter_code
_entity_poly.pdbx_strand_id
1 'polypeptide(L)'
;MAVRTPPPGLQLSWVDGEAVAWQPGRGVYGGNLHHEVARVARRPSMAYNGSTRVVPLTLPDGRVNVMCQRLDAVTLTSLGQLDALGSDLSASVAWFGAVHRFATELVVHGRVLPVLTHITDMWWLAQWQPLAGDVELAQTSLLAAMPPVVAAAAPVDPVDVLRSMVDRLCRLTLAA
;
A
#
# COMPACT_ATOMS: atom_id res chain seq x y z
N MET A 1 -34.73 3.54 -13.23
CA MET A 1 -33.42 4.09 -13.65
C MET A 1 -32.54 4.19 -12.41
N ALA A 2 -31.56 3.31 -12.27
CA ALA A 2 -30.63 3.39 -11.14
C ALA A 2 -29.75 4.65 -11.30
N VAL A 3 -29.67 5.45 -10.24
CA VAL A 3 -28.75 6.59 -10.14
C VAL A 3 -27.34 6.07 -10.37
N ARG A 4 -26.66 6.56 -11.41
CA ARG A 4 -25.23 6.28 -11.64
C ARG A 4 -24.44 7.07 -10.61
N THR A 5 -24.14 6.41 -9.48
CA THR A 5 -23.17 6.84 -8.47
C THR A 5 -21.82 7.13 -9.15
N PRO A 6 -21.08 8.18 -8.77
CA PRO A 6 -19.81 8.57 -9.40
C PRO A 6 -18.84 7.37 -9.52
N PRO A 7 -18.01 7.33 -10.58
CA PRO A 7 -17.11 6.20 -10.82
C PRO A 7 -16.23 5.98 -9.59
N PRO A 8 -16.01 4.71 -9.20
CA PRO A 8 -15.37 4.38 -7.94
C PRO A 8 -13.90 4.80 -7.95
N GLY A 9 -13.47 5.52 -6.90
CA GLY A 9 -12.11 6.02 -6.75
C GLY A 9 -11.04 4.91 -6.77
N LEU A 10 -9.80 5.32 -7.03
CA LEU A 10 -8.61 4.45 -6.99
C LEU A 10 -8.60 3.60 -5.71
N GLN A 11 -8.43 2.29 -5.83
CA GLN A 11 -8.29 1.36 -4.70
C GLN A 11 -6.87 0.81 -4.66
N LEU A 12 -6.41 0.46 -3.46
CA LEU A 12 -5.14 -0.22 -3.24
C LEU A 12 -5.38 -1.59 -2.62
N SER A 13 -4.62 -2.57 -3.08
CA SER A 13 -4.52 -3.91 -2.49
C SER A 13 -3.07 -4.27 -2.22
N TRP A 14 -2.84 -5.15 -1.25
CA TRP A 14 -1.51 -5.71 -0.97
C TRP A 14 -1.36 -7.04 -1.68
N VAL A 15 -0.31 -7.19 -2.49
CA VAL A 15 -0.07 -8.38 -3.30
C VAL A 15 1.44 -8.64 -3.37
N ASP A 16 1.86 -9.83 -2.97
CA ASP A 16 3.27 -10.27 -3.00
C ASP A 16 4.25 -9.29 -2.31
N GLY A 17 3.84 -8.71 -1.18
CA GLY A 17 4.68 -7.76 -0.43
C GLY A 17 4.70 -6.34 -1.01
N GLU A 18 3.82 -6.03 -1.97
CA GLU A 18 3.77 -4.72 -2.61
C GLU A 18 2.34 -4.17 -2.68
N ALA A 19 2.21 -2.85 -2.57
CA ALA A 19 0.94 -2.17 -2.80
C ALA A 19 0.69 -2.04 -4.31
N VAL A 20 -0.50 -2.44 -4.75
CA VAL A 20 -0.94 -2.31 -6.13
C VAL A 20 -2.21 -1.47 -6.20
N ALA A 21 -2.23 -0.54 -7.14
CA ALA A 21 -3.36 0.31 -7.43
C ALA A 21 -4.23 -0.25 -8.54
N TRP A 22 -5.55 -0.11 -8.41
CA TRP A 22 -6.52 -0.55 -9.41
C TRP A 22 -7.81 0.27 -9.29
N GLN A 23 -8.73 0.11 -10.25
CA GLN A 23 -10.01 0.84 -10.26
C GLN A 23 -11.19 -0.12 -10.36
N PRO A 24 -12.21 -0.01 -9.50
CA PRO A 24 -13.39 -0.85 -9.60
C PRO A 24 -14.16 -0.58 -10.90
N GLY A 25 -14.76 -1.62 -11.49
CA GLY A 25 -15.49 -1.52 -12.75
C GLY A 25 -14.63 -1.31 -14.00
N ARG A 26 -13.31 -1.10 -13.87
CA ARG A 26 -12.36 -1.14 -14.99
C ARG A 26 -11.70 -2.51 -15.04
N GLY A 27 -12.13 -3.35 -15.97
CA GLY A 27 -11.56 -4.68 -16.20
C GLY A 27 -10.18 -4.63 -16.85
N VAL A 28 -9.76 -5.76 -17.42
CA VAL A 28 -8.46 -5.93 -18.13
C VAL A 28 -8.34 -5.03 -19.37
N TYR A 29 -9.47 -4.55 -19.90
CA TYR A 29 -9.54 -3.71 -21.09
C TYR A 29 -9.85 -2.25 -20.72
N GLY A 30 -8.89 -1.35 -20.94
CA GLY A 30 -9.19 0.07 -21.17
C GLY A 30 -9.42 0.91 -19.92
N GLY A 31 -8.34 1.28 -19.24
CA GLY A 31 -8.31 2.45 -18.38
C GLY A 31 -6.93 3.05 -18.32
N ASN A 32 -6.81 4.37 -18.31
CA ASN A 32 -5.54 5.04 -18.09
C ASN A 32 -5.26 5.04 -16.56
N LEU A 33 -5.06 3.85 -16.01
CA LEU A 33 -4.75 3.64 -14.59
C LEU A 33 -3.54 4.49 -14.17
N HIS A 34 -2.59 4.69 -15.09
CA HIS A 34 -1.46 5.59 -14.91
C HIS A 34 -1.91 7.04 -14.69
N HIS A 35 -2.77 7.58 -15.55
CA HIS A 35 -3.34 8.92 -15.37
C HIS A 35 -4.10 9.06 -14.05
N GLU A 36 -4.80 8.02 -13.62
CA GLU A 36 -5.57 8.05 -12.38
C GLU A 36 -4.67 8.01 -11.14
N VAL A 37 -3.63 7.16 -11.14
CA VAL A 37 -2.60 7.17 -10.10
C VAL A 37 -1.87 8.52 -10.09
N ALA A 38 -1.51 9.08 -11.25
CA ALA A 38 -0.87 10.39 -11.37
C ALA A 38 -1.78 11.53 -10.85
N ARG A 39 -3.07 11.49 -11.18
CA ARG A 39 -4.07 12.46 -10.71
C ARG A 39 -4.20 12.38 -9.20
N VAL A 40 -4.38 11.18 -8.64
CA VAL A 40 -4.53 10.99 -7.19
C VAL A 40 -3.24 11.42 -6.51
N ALA A 41 -2.08 10.92 -6.94
CA ALA A 41 -0.76 11.27 -6.40
C ALA A 41 -0.33 12.73 -6.65
N ARG A 42 -1.11 13.51 -7.42
CA ARG A 42 -0.79 14.87 -7.90
C ARG A 42 0.61 15.01 -8.51
N ARG A 43 1.07 13.98 -9.24
CA ARG A 43 2.38 13.95 -9.88
C ARG A 43 2.26 13.75 -11.39
N PRO A 44 2.72 14.70 -12.22
CA PRO A 44 2.57 14.62 -13.68
C PRO A 44 3.55 13.65 -14.35
N SER A 45 4.67 13.30 -13.73
CA SER A 45 5.58 12.26 -14.21
C SER A 45 5.91 11.28 -13.09
N MET A 46 5.30 10.10 -13.14
CA MET A 46 5.77 8.97 -12.35
C MET A 46 6.73 8.16 -13.20
N ALA A 47 7.90 7.81 -12.66
CA ALA A 47 8.69 6.73 -13.22
C ALA A 47 7.91 5.44 -12.93
N TYR A 48 7.06 5.02 -13.87
CA TYR A 48 6.33 3.76 -13.75
C TYR A 48 7.31 2.58 -13.92
N ASN A 49 8.16 2.36 -12.92
CA ASN A 49 9.10 1.22 -12.86
C ASN A 49 8.40 -0.07 -12.40
N GLY A 50 7.07 -0.14 -12.55
CA GLY A 50 6.23 -1.25 -12.13
C GLY A 50 5.47 -1.83 -13.31
N SER A 51 5.58 -3.14 -13.49
CA SER A 51 4.78 -3.88 -14.47
C SER A 51 3.29 -3.76 -14.12
N THR A 52 2.51 -3.32 -15.10
CA THR A 52 1.06 -3.52 -15.03
C THR A 52 0.79 -5.02 -15.10
N ARG A 53 -0.01 -5.55 -14.17
CA ARG A 53 -0.33 -6.98 -14.11
C ARG A 53 -1.80 -7.21 -13.85
N VAL A 54 -2.32 -8.34 -14.32
CA VAL A 54 -3.68 -8.77 -14.00
C VAL A 54 -3.64 -9.54 -12.68
N VAL A 55 -4.45 -9.10 -11.71
CA VAL A 55 -4.56 -9.76 -10.40
C VAL A 55 -6.01 -10.23 -10.19
N PRO A 56 -6.23 -11.49 -9.81
CA PRO A 56 -7.54 -11.94 -9.37
C PRO A 56 -7.82 -11.39 -7.96
N LEU A 57 -8.92 -10.65 -7.79
CA LEU A 57 -9.38 -10.12 -6.51
C LEU A 57 -10.72 -10.75 -6.14
N THR A 58 -10.89 -11.02 -4.85
CA THR A 58 -12.14 -11.45 -4.23
C THR A 58 -12.80 -10.23 -3.60
N LEU A 59 -13.84 -9.71 -4.27
CA LEU A 59 -14.62 -8.55 -3.81
C LEU A 59 -15.99 -9.01 -3.30
N PRO A 60 -16.76 -8.16 -2.59
CA PRO A 60 -18.11 -8.51 -2.12
C PRO A 60 -19.05 -8.96 -3.24
N ASP A 61 -18.90 -8.40 -4.45
CA ASP A 61 -19.70 -8.74 -5.63
C ASP A 61 -19.20 -9.98 -6.39
N GLY A 62 -18.13 -10.61 -5.89
CA GLY A 62 -17.53 -11.81 -6.47
C GLY A 62 -16.08 -11.65 -6.90
N ARG A 63 -15.54 -12.71 -7.51
CA ARG A 63 -14.16 -12.75 -7.98
C ARG A 63 -14.03 -12.01 -9.32
N VAL A 64 -13.08 -11.08 -9.40
CA VAL A 64 -12.84 -10.26 -10.60
C VAL A 64 -11.36 -10.26 -10.96
N ASN A 65 -11.04 -10.23 -12.26
CA ASN A 65 -9.68 -9.98 -12.72
C ASN A 65 -9.54 -8.49 -13.03
N VAL A 66 -8.65 -7.80 -12.32
CA VAL A 66 -8.40 -6.36 -12.50
C VAL A 66 -6.99 -6.10 -13.00
N MET A 67 -6.86 -5.04 -13.79
CA MET A 67 -5.55 -4.50 -14.14
C MET A 67 -5.02 -3.70 -12.96
N CYS A 68 -3.88 -4.12 -12.44
CA CYS A 68 -3.21 -3.52 -11.30
C CYS A 68 -1.90 -2.87 -11.71
N GLN A 69 -1.62 -1.70 -11.15
CA GLN A 69 -0.36 -1.01 -11.27
C GLN A 69 0.38 -1.09 -9.95
N ARG A 70 1.59 -1.66 -9.96
CA ARG A 70 2.46 -1.58 -8.79
C ARG A 70 2.81 -0.13 -8.47
N LEU A 71 2.73 0.22 -7.19
CA LEU A 71 3.21 1.50 -6.67
C LEU A 71 4.62 1.37 -6.12
N ASP A 72 5.47 2.33 -6.42
CA ASP A 72 6.77 2.46 -5.76
C ASP A 72 6.63 3.18 -4.40
N ALA A 73 7.71 3.15 -3.61
CA ALA A 73 7.74 3.79 -2.30
C ALA A 73 7.44 5.29 -2.38
N VAL A 74 7.99 5.99 -3.39
CA VAL A 74 7.85 7.44 -3.56
C VAL A 74 6.38 7.83 -3.84
N THR A 75 5.67 6.98 -4.58
CA THR A 75 4.25 7.13 -4.85
C THR A 75 3.42 6.93 -3.60
N LEU A 76 3.71 5.86 -2.84
CA LEU A 76 3.05 5.62 -1.56
C LEU A 76 3.28 6.77 -0.58
N THR A 77 4.49 7.35 -0.55
CA THR A 77 4.78 8.57 0.22
C THR A 77 3.89 9.73 -0.20
N SER A 78 3.75 9.94 -1.52
CA SER A 78 2.91 11.03 -2.04
C SER A 78 1.45 10.82 -1.67
N LEU A 79 0.95 9.57 -1.72
CA LEU A 79 -0.41 9.22 -1.27
C LEU A 79 -0.62 9.47 0.23
N GLY A 80 0.37 9.17 1.07
CA GLY A 80 0.30 9.48 2.50
C GLY A 80 0.26 10.96 2.84
N GLN A 81 0.86 11.80 2.00
CA GLN A 81 0.77 13.26 2.13
C GLN A 81 -0.59 13.81 1.69
N LEU A 82 -1.33 13.08 0.85
CA LEU A 82 -2.62 13.48 0.31
C LEU A 82 -3.80 13.15 1.22
N ASP A 83 -3.70 12.11 2.05
CA ASP A 83 -4.71 11.79 3.07
C ASP A 83 -4.92 12.94 4.06
N ALA A 84 -3.87 13.72 4.33
CA ALA A 84 -3.96 14.95 5.12
C ALA A 84 -4.81 16.06 4.44
N LEU A 85 -5.20 15.89 3.16
CA LEU A 85 -5.74 16.96 2.31
C LEU A 85 -7.16 16.76 1.75
N GLY A 86 -7.91 15.67 2.03
CA GLY A 86 -9.35 15.66 1.71
C GLY A 86 -10.10 14.32 1.58
N SER A 87 -11.43 14.46 1.47
CA SER A 87 -12.48 13.43 1.54
C SER A 87 -12.68 12.55 0.29
N ASP A 88 -11.90 12.76 -0.77
CA ASP A 88 -12.11 12.11 -2.08
C ASP A 88 -11.28 10.82 -2.27
N LEU A 89 -10.51 10.41 -1.26
CA LEU A 89 -9.73 9.18 -1.28
C LEU A 89 -10.59 7.98 -0.90
N SER A 90 -10.30 6.83 -1.52
CA SER A 90 -10.87 5.58 -1.03
C SER A 90 -10.30 5.22 0.33
N ALA A 91 -11.04 4.43 1.11
CA ALA A 91 -10.60 3.97 2.41
C ALA A 91 -9.25 3.23 2.34
N SER A 92 -8.98 2.47 1.26
CA SER A 92 -7.70 1.79 1.08
C SER A 92 -6.54 2.74 0.85
N VAL A 93 -6.73 3.77 0.01
CA VAL A 93 -5.70 4.80 -0.22
C VAL A 93 -5.40 5.56 1.07
N ALA A 94 -6.45 5.98 1.81
CA ALA A 94 -6.32 6.65 3.10
C ALA A 94 -5.55 5.79 4.11
N TRP A 95 -5.94 4.52 4.25
CA TRP A 95 -5.28 3.58 5.16
C TRP A 95 -3.79 3.38 4.83
N PHE A 96 -3.45 3.11 3.57
CA PHE A 96 -2.05 3.00 3.14
C PHE A 96 -1.27 4.30 3.40
N GLY A 97 -1.91 5.45 3.21
CA GLY A 97 -1.32 6.75 3.50
C GLY A 97 -1.02 6.94 4.98
N ALA A 98 -1.94 6.56 5.87
CA ALA A 98 -1.76 6.60 7.31
C ALA A 98 -0.67 5.63 7.80
N VAL A 99 -0.61 4.41 7.26
CA VAL A 99 0.48 3.44 7.56
C VAL A 99 1.83 3.98 7.10
N HIS A 100 1.90 4.57 5.90
CA HIS A 100 3.13 5.18 5.41
C HIS A 100 3.60 6.32 6.32
N ARG A 101 2.69 7.23 6.73
CA ARG A 101 3.00 8.34 7.63
C ARG A 101 3.54 7.83 8.96
N PHE A 102 2.87 6.86 9.56
CA PHE A 102 3.33 6.24 10.80
C PHE A 102 4.71 5.57 10.65
N ALA A 103 4.93 4.79 9.58
CA ALA A 103 6.23 4.20 9.30
C ALA A 103 7.33 5.26 9.14
N THR A 104 7.02 6.38 8.49
CA THR A 104 7.96 7.51 8.34
C THR A 104 8.32 8.11 9.70
N GLU A 105 7.33 8.33 10.57
CA GLU A 105 7.55 8.81 11.93
C GLU A 105 8.46 7.86 12.71
N LEU A 106 8.26 6.54 12.62
CA LEU A 106 9.13 5.56 13.29
C LEU A 106 10.58 5.63 12.80
N VAL A 107 10.79 5.71 11.48
CA VAL A 107 12.14 5.79 10.89
C VAL A 107 12.84 7.09 11.28
N VAL A 108 12.15 8.24 11.16
CA VAL A 108 12.73 9.56 11.47
C VAL A 108 13.09 9.68 12.95
N HIS A 109 12.30 9.10 13.85
CA HIS A 109 12.59 9.12 15.29
C HIS A 109 13.52 7.97 15.74
N GLY A 110 14.08 7.19 14.81
CA GLY A 110 15.00 6.09 15.14
C GLY A 110 14.35 4.95 15.94
N ARG A 111 13.03 4.78 15.84
CA ARG A 111 12.27 3.73 16.54
C ARG A 111 12.23 2.42 15.75
N VAL A 112 13.38 2.06 15.19
CA VAL A 112 13.57 0.93 14.30
C VAL A 112 14.92 0.28 14.60
N LEU A 113 14.99 -1.04 14.55
CA LEU A 113 16.21 -1.80 14.83
C LEU A 113 16.49 -2.80 13.70
N PRO A 114 17.77 -3.08 13.40
CA PRO A 114 18.13 -4.14 12.48
C PRO A 114 17.89 -5.49 13.18
N VAL A 115 17.21 -6.40 12.47
CA VAL A 115 16.88 -7.74 12.93
C VAL A 115 17.38 -8.74 11.89
N LEU A 116 18.02 -9.80 12.38
CA LEU A 116 18.41 -10.95 11.57
C LEU A 116 17.44 -12.11 11.86
N THR A 117 16.66 -12.49 10.86
CA THR A 117 15.73 -13.62 10.96
C THR A 117 16.30 -14.80 10.19
N HIS A 118 16.44 -15.95 10.85
CA HIS A 118 16.84 -17.18 10.22
C HIS A 118 15.70 -17.71 9.33
N ILE A 119 15.94 -17.88 8.03
CA ILE A 119 14.93 -18.42 7.10
C ILE A 119 15.17 -19.93 6.90
N THR A 120 16.40 -20.34 6.63
CA THR A 120 16.82 -21.74 6.42
C THR A 120 18.28 -21.90 6.85
N ASP A 121 18.78 -23.15 6.91
CA ASP A 121 20.09 -23.53 7.48
C ASP A 121 21.30 -22.69 7.04
N MET A 122 21.23 -22.04 5.87
CA MET A 122 22.31 -21.20 5.33
C MET A 122 21.87 -19.76 5.00
N TRP A 123 20.62 -19.39 5.27
CA TRP A 123 20.04 -18.11 4.82
C TRP A 123 19.45 -17.31 5.96
N TRP A 124 19.98 -16.10 6.11
CA TRP A 124 19.51 -15.08 7.03
C TRP A 124 18.89 -13.92 6.27
N LEU A 125 17.79 -13.41 6.79
CA LEU A 125 17.15 -12.20 6.32
C LEU A 125 17.50 -11.05 7.25
N ALA A 126 18.21 -10.05 6.71
CA ALA A 126 18.45 -8.79 7.40
C ALA A 126 17.34 -7.79 7.06
N GLN A 127 16.59 -7.35 8.07
CA GLN A 127 15.51 -6.39 7.93
C GLN A 127 15.54 -5.32 9.02
N TRP A 128 15.05 -4.13 8.73
CA TRP A 128 14.71 -3.14 9.75
C TRP A 128 13.29 -3.37 10.25
N GLN A 129 13.14 -3.43 11.57
CA GLN A 129 11.87 -3.72 12.22
C GLN A 129 11.52 -2.58 13.19
N PRO A 130 10.24 -2.16 13.26
CA PRO A 130 9.77 -1.26 14.30
C PRO A 130 9.86 -1.92 15.69
N LEU A 131 9.93 -1.12 16.74
CA LEU A 131 9.93 -1.65 18.12
C LEU A 131 8.57 -2.28 18.45
N ALA A 132 8.58 -3.34 19.28
CA ALA A 132 7.38 -4.12 19.60
C ALA A 132 6.21 -3.26 20.13
N GLY A 133 6.49 -2.32 21.05
CA GLY A 133 5.44 -1.45 21.60
C GLY A 133 4.80 -0.51 20.57
N ASP A 134 5.55 -0.10 19.53
CA ASP A 134 4.99 0.70 18.44
C ASP A 134 4.09 -0.15 17.52
N VAL A 135 4.45 -1.42 17.32
CA VAL A 135 3.61 -2.38 16.58
C VAL A 135 2.30 -2.64 17.34
N GLU A 136 2.37 -2.90 18.65
CA GLU A 136 1.19 -3.13 19.49
C GLU A 136 0.23 -1.92 19.47
N LEU A 137 0.78 -0.71 19.59
CA LEU A 137 0.00 0.53 19.51
C LEU A 137 -0.68 0.69 18.13
N ALA A 138 0.05 0.41 17.04
CA ALA A 138 -0.52 0.46 15.70
C ALA A 138 -1.57 -0.63 15.47
N GLN A 139 -1.37 -1.83 16.03
CA GLN A 139 -2.30 -2.96 15.92
C GLN A 139 -3.67 -2.64 16.50
N THR A 140 -3.74 -1.97 17.65
CA THR A 140 -5.01 -1.66 18.32
C THR A 140 -5.83 -0.56 17.64
N SER A 141 -5.23 0.19 16.71
CA SER A 141 -5.85 1.36 16.08
C SER A 141 -5.73 1.31 14.55
N LEU A 142 -4.61 1.80 14.02
CA LEU A 142 -4.35 1.97 12.59
C LEU A 142 -4.48 0.67 11.79
N LEU A 143 -3.84 -0.40 12.24
CA LEU A 143 -3.81 -1.68 11.51
C LEU A 143 -5.13 -2.44 11.64
N ALA A 144 -5.84 -2.31 12.76
CA ALA A 144 -7.20 -2.86 12.92
C ALA A 144 -8.22 -2.21 11.95
N ALA A 145 -7.97 -0.97 11.53
CA ALA A 145 -8.81 -0.28 10.55
C ALA A 145 -8.54 -0.68 9.09
N MET A 146 -7.77 -1.75 8.83
CA MET A 146 -7.43 -2.21 7.47
C MET A 146 -8.70 -2.50 6.66
N PRO A 147 -8.93 -1.79 5.53
CA PRO A 147 -10.06 -2.06 4.67
C PRO A 147 -9.97 -3.46 4.04
N PRO A 148 -11.09 -4.20 3.89
CA PRO A 148 -11.07 -5.58 3.38
C PRO A 148 -10.51 -5.68 1.96
N VAL A 149 -10.64 -4.61 1.18
CA VAL A 149 -10.10 -4.50 -0.18
C VAL A 149 -8.56 -4.60 -0.23
N VAL A 150 -7.87 -4.31 0.89
CA VAL A 150 -6.41 -4.47 1.00
C VAL A 150 -6.01 -5.94 0.87
N ALA A 151 -6.79 -6.85 1.48
CA ALA A 151 -6.58 -8.29 1.47
C ALA A 151 -7.40 -9.01 0.37
N ALA A 152 -7.88 -8.28 -0.64
CA ALA A 152 -8.75 -8.86 -1.66
C ALA A 152 -8.04 -9.90 -2.56
N ALA A 153 -6.72 -9.84 -2.71
CA ALA A 153 -5.96 -10.79 -3.52
C ALA A 153 -5.65 -12.09 -2.77
N ALA A 154 -5.27 -11.97 -1.50
CA ALA A 154 -4.88 -13.04 -0.60
C ALA A 154 -4.97 -12.55 0.85
N PRO A 155 -5.01 -13.45 1.87
CA PRO A 155 -4.92 -13.05 3.27
C PRO A 155 -3.67 -12.21 3.54
N VAL A 156 -3.82 -11.13 4.31
CA VAL A 156 -2.76 -10.18 4.65
C VAL A 156 -2.73 -9.97 6.16
N ASP A 157 -1.55 -10.12 6.77
CA ASP A 157 -1.29 -9.58 8.10
C ASP A 157 -0.93 -8.09 7.95
N PRO A 158 -1.72 -7.15 8.51
CA PRO A 158 -1.42 -5.73 8.41
C PRO A 158 -0.10 -5.34 9.11
N VAL A 159 0.41 -6.16 10.05
CA VAL A 159 1.74 -5.95 10.63
C VAL A 159 2.83 -6.14 9.58
N ASP A 160 2.69 -7.11 8.69
CA ASP A 160 3.66 -7.35 7.62
C ASP A 160 3.70 -6.19 6.62
N VAL A 161 2.55 -5.54 6.39
CA VAL A 161 2.48 -4.30 5.59
C VAL A 161 3.31 -3.19 6.24
N LEU A 162 3.12 -2.95 7.54
CA LEU A 162 3.88 -1.95 8.30
C LEU A 162 5.38 -2.26 8.29
N ARG A 163 5.76 -3.50 8.60
CA ARG A 163 7.17 -3.94 8.63
C ARG A 163 7.84 -3.77 7.26
N SER A 164 7.14 -4.14 6.19
CA SER A 164 7.64 -3.99 4.82
C SER A 164 7.87 -2.51 4.46
N MET A 165 6.97 -1.62 4.87
CA MET A 165 7.15 -0.18 4.66
C MET A 165 8.32 0.39 5.46
N VAL A 166 8.46 0.01 6.73
CA VAL A 166 9.56 0.44 7.59
C VAL A 166 10.90 -0.02 7.00
N ASP A 167 11.04 -1.30 6.64
CA ASP A 167 12.27 -1.83 6.05
C ASP A 167 12.66 -1.08 4.78
N ARG A 168 11.68 -0.84 3.89
CA ARG A 168 11.91 -0.13 2.64
C ARG A 168 12.31 1.34 2.86
N LEU A 169 11.65 2.04 3.79
CA LEU A 169 11.99 3.42 4.13
C LEU A 169 13.39 3.52 4.74
N CYS A 170 13.76 2.65 5.67
CA CYS A 170 15.12 2.60 6.23
C CYS A 170 16.19 2.38 5.15
N ARG A 171 15.95 1.47 4.19
CA ARG A 171 16.89 1.24 3.10
C ARG A 171 17.04 2.46 2.19
N LEU A 172 15.95 3.18 1.93
CA LEU A 172 15.98 4.38 1.12
C LEU A 172 16.69 5.54 1.83
N THR A 173 16.49 5.71 3.14
CA THR A 173 17.17 6.76 3.92
C THR A 173 18.65 6.50 4.10
N LEU A 174 19.07 5.23 4.24
CA LEU A 174 20.49 4.86 4.35
C LEU A 174 21.23 4.86 3.01
N ALA A 175 20.52 4.77 1.88
CA ALA A 175 21.10 4.81 0.54
C ALA A 175 21.24 6.23 -0.02
N ALA A 176 20.68 7.24 0.66
CA ALA A 176 20.76 8.66 0.32
C ALA A 176 21.96 9.33 1.01
#